data_AF-A0A2J8SDW7-F1
#
_entry.id   AF-A0A2J8SDW7-F1
#
_cell.length_a   1.000
_cell.length_b   1.000
_cell.length_c   1.000
_cell.angle_alpha   90.00
_cell.angle_beta   90.00
_cell.angle_gamma   90.00
#
_symmetry.space_group_name_H-M   'P 1'
#
loop_
_entity.id
_entity.type
_entity.pdbx_description
1 polymer ?
#
loop_
_entity_poly.entity_id
_entity_poly.type
_entity_poly.pdbx_seq_one_letter_code
_entity_poly.pdbx_strand_id
1 'polypeptide(L)'
;MKPKLMYQELKVPAEEPANELPMNEIEAWKAAEKKARWVLLVLILAVVGFGALMTQLFLWEYGDLHLFGPNQRPAPCYDPCEAVLVESIPEGLDFPNASTGNPSTSQAWLGLLAGAHSSLDIASFYWTL
;
A
#
# COMPACT_ATOMS: atom_id res chain seq x y z
N MET A 1 -2.86 91.37 -43.87
CA MET A 1 -1.50 90.96 -43.45
C MET A 1 -1.52 89.47 -43.12
N LYS A 2 -0.55 88.70 -43.64
CA LYS A 2 -0.38 87.26 -43.35
C LYS A 2 0.46 87.09 -42.08
N PRO A 3 0.01 86.36 -41.05
CA PRO A 3 0.88 86.02 -39.91
C PRO A 3 1.85 84.91 -40.33
N LYS A 4 3.15 85.13 -40.13
CA LYS A 4 4.17 84.09 -40.23
C LYS A 4 4.06 83.18 -39.00
N LEU A 5 3.56 81.97 -39.19
CA LEU A 5 3.66 80.90 -38.18
C LEU A 5 5.05 80.27 -38.31
N MET A 6 5.91 80.54 -37.33
CA MET A 6 7.16 79.81 -37.12
C MET A 6 6.81 78.41 -36.65
N TYR A 7 7.15 77.39 -37.43
CA TYR A 7 7.10 76.00 -36.99
C TYR A 7 8.29 75.78 -36.06
N GLN A 8 8.02 75.52 -34.78
CA GLN A 8 9.03 75.03 -33.84
C GLN A 8 8.88 73.52 -33.81
N GLU A 9 9.85 72.81 -34.39
CA GLU A 9 9.94 71.35 -34.40
C GLU A 9 9.75 70.81 -32.98
N LEU A 10 8.64 70.11 -32.76
CA LEU A 10 8.36 69.42 -31.50
C LEU A 10 9.40 68.30 -31.39
N LYS A 11 10.40 68.49 -30.53
CA LYS A 11 11.41 67.46 -30.22
C LYS A 11 10.67 66.27 -29.60
N VAL A 12 10.32 65.29 -30.43
CA VAL A 12 9.84 63.98 -29.99
C VAL A 12 10.94 63.43 -29.07
N PRO A 13 10.61 63.02 -27.83
CA PRO A 13 11.60 62.34 -26.99
C PRO A 13 12.07 61.12 -27.77
N ALA A 14 13.38 60.98 -27.93
CA ALA A 14 13.95 59.78 -28.49
C ALA A 14 13.36 58.59 -27.73
N GLU A 15 12.73 57.69 -28.47
CA GLU A 15 12.34 56.38 -27.97
C GLU A 15 13.60 55.78 -27.34
N GLU A 16 13.61 55.64 -26.01
CA GLU A 16 14.61 54.84 -25.34
C GLU A 16 14.59 53.48 -26.04
N PRO A 17 15.72 53.00 -26.61
CA PRO A 17 15.73 51.66 -27.14
C PRO A 17 15.35 50.76 -25.98
N ALA A 18 14.24 50.02 -26.14
CA ALA A 18 13.77 49.03 -25.19
C ALA A 18 15.00 48.27 -24.70
N ASN A 19 15.36 48.54 -23.44
CA ASN A 19 16.56 48.06 -22.79
C ASN A 19 16.66 46.56 -23.11
N GLU A 20 17.63 46.18 -23.92
CA GLU A 20 17.83 44.79 -24.29
C GLU A 20 18.05 44.04 -22.98
N LEU A 21 17.05 43.26 -22.55
CA LEU A 21 17.17 42.42 -21.36
C LEU A 21 18.47 41.63 -21.54
N PRO A 22 19.46 41.81 -20.66
CA PRO A 22 20.83 41.48 -21.00
C PRO A 22 20.89 39.99 -21.36
N MET A 23 21.48 39.69 -22.52
CA MET A 23 21.52 38.35 -23.12
C MET A 23 21.95 37.26 -22.11
N ASN A 24 22.72 37.66 -21.08
CA ASN A 24 23.14 36.82 -19.95
C ASN A 24 21.97 36.30 -19.07
N GLU A 25 20.93 37.08 -18.82
CA GLU A 25 19.75 36.66 -18.07
C GLU A 25 18.91 35.70 -18.90
N ILE A 26 18.89 35.91 -20.23
CA ILE A 26 18.17 35.04 -21.16
C ILE A 26 18.78 33.64 -21.21
N GLU A 27 20.11 33.57 -21.29
CA GLU A 27 20.82 32.30 -21.26
C GLU A 27 20.77 31.64 -19.87
N ALA A 28 20.78 32.44 -18.80
CA ALA A 28 20.64 31.95 -17.44
C ALA A 28 19.29 31.27 -17.19
N TRP A 29 18.16 31.83 -17.67
CA TRP A 29 16.86 31.17 -17.50
C TRP A 29 16.74 29.88 -18.31
N LYS A 30 17.27 29.85 -19.55
CA LYS A 30 17.30 28.62 -20.36
C LYS A 30 18.16 27.53 -19.71
N ALA A 31 19.30 27.92 -19.14
CA ALA A 31 20.16 26.99 -18.40
C ALA A 31 19.48 26.49 -17.11
N ALA A 32 18.76 27.37 -16.40
CA ALA A 32 17.98 27.02 -15.22
C ALA A 32 16.81 26.08 -15.56
N GLU A 33 16.12 26.31 -16.67
CA GLU A 33 15.04 25.44 -17.16
C GLU A 33 15.56 24.04 -17.53
N LYS A 34 16.72 23.97 -18.21
CA LYS A 34 17.37 22.69 -18.51
C LYS A 34 17.74 21.96 -17.22
N LYS A 35 18.36 22.65 -16.26
CA LYS A 35 18.71 22.08 -14.94
C LYS A 35 17.46 21.61 -14.18
N ALA A 36 16.39 22.40 -14.17
CA ALA A 36 15.13 22.06 -13.54
C ALA A 36 14.49 20.81 -14.17
N ARG A 37 14.52 20.68 -15.51
CA ARG A 37 14.06 19.47 -16.21
C ARG A 37 14.85 18.24 -15.79
N TRP A 38 16.17 18.32 -15.70
CA TRP A 38 17.00 17.21 -15.23
C TRP A 38 16.73 16.86 -13.76
N VAL A 39 16.58 17.85 -12.88
CA VAL A 39 16.24 17.62 -11.47
C VAL A 39 14.87 16.95 -11.34
N LEU A 40 13.87 17.41 -12.10
CA LEU A 40 12.53 16.80 -12.12
C LEU A 40 12.58 15.34 -12.56
N LEU A 41 13.34 15.04 -13.63
CA LEU A 41 13.52 13.67 -14.11
C LEU A 41 14.19 12.77 -13.06
N VAL A 42 15.23 13.26 -12.39
CA VAL A 42 15.92 12.52 -11.33
C VAL A 42 14.99 12.26 -10.14
N LEU A 43 14.19 13.25 -9.73
CA LEU A 43 13.22 13.10 -8.66
C LEU A 43 12.14 12.07 -8.99
N ILE A 44 11.61 12.09 -10.21
CA ILE A 44 10.63 11.08 -10.67
C ILE A 44 11.25 9.69 -10.63
N LEU A 45 12.47 9.53 -11.15
CA LEU A 45 13.17 8.24 -11.12
C LEU A 45 13.42 7.75 -9.69
N ALA A 46 13.78 8.64 -8.77
CA ALA A 46 13.97 8.30 -7.37
C ALA A 46 12.67 7.84 -6.69
N VAL A 47 11.55 8.54 -6.93
CA VAL A 47 10.24 8.18 -6.37
C VAL A 47 9.75 6.85 -6.93
N VAL A 48 9.87 6.63 -8.25
CA VAL A 48 9.47 5.36 -8.87
C VAL A 48 10.36 4.22 -8.40
N GLY A 49 11.68 4.43 -8.32
CA GLY A 49 12.62 3.43 -7.82
C GLY A 49 12.37 3.06 -6.37
N PHE A 50 12.13 4.05 -5.51
CA PHE A 50 11.79 3.82 -4.10
C PHE A 50 10.43 3.12 -3.95
N GLY A 51 9.43 3.52 -4.73
CA GLY A 51 8.12 2.86 -4.76
C GLY A 51 8.23 1.40 -5.20
N ALA A 52 9.02 1.10 -6.22
CA ALA A 52 9.29 -0.27 -6.66
C ALA A 52 10.02 -1.09 -5.59
N LEU A 53 11.04 -0.50 -4.94
CA LEU A 53 11.78 -1.14 -3.84
C LEU A 53 10.86 -1.46 -2.65
N MET A 54 10.02 -0.50 -2.23
CA MET A 54 9.06 -0.71 -1.15
C MET A 54 8.03 -1.77 -1.53
N THR A 55 7.51 -1.73 -2.76
CA THR A 55 6.58 -2.75 -3.25
C THR A 55 7.24 -4.13 -3.25
N GLN A 56 8.52 -4.24 -3.63
CA GLN A 56 9.28 -5.49 -3.56
C GLN A 56 9.50 -5.97 -2.13
N LEU A 57 9.86 -5.08 -1.19
CA LEU A 57 10.06 -5.43 0.22
C LEU A 57 8.74 -5.91 0.86
N PHE A 58 7.66 -5.15 0.70
CA PHE A 58 6.37 -5.49 1.27
C PHE A 58 5.75 -6.73 0.61
N LEU A 59 5.79 -6.87 -0.72
CA LEU A 59 5.25 -8.06 -1.39
C LEU A 59 6.10 -9.32 -1.15
N TRP A 60 7.40 -9.20 -0.87
CA TRP A 60 8.22 -10.33 -0.47
C TRP A 60 7.82 -10.83 0.93
N GLU A 61 7.55 -9.91 1.85
CA GLU A 61 7.16 -10.23 3.23
C GLU A 61 5.68 -10.69 3.35
N TYR A 62 4.78 -10.24 2.45
CA TYR A 62 3.42 -10.79 2.33
C TYR A 62 3.35 -12.10 1.54
N GLY A 63 4.33 -12.38 0.68
CA GLY A 63 4.45 -13.65 -0.04
C GLY A 63 4.95 -14.80 0.84
N ASP A 64 5.43 -14.48 2.04
CA ASP A 64 6.03 -15.42 2.99
C ASP A 64 5.01 -15.97 4.00
N LEU A 65 3.79 -16.28 3.54
CA LEU A 65 3.01 -17.36 4.15
C LEU A 65 3.64 -18.71 3.72
N HIS A 66 4.96 -18.90 3.94
CA HIS A 66 5.72 -20.13 3.68
C HIS A 66 5.38 -21.25 4.67
N LEU A 67 4.14 -21.36 5.13
CA LEU A 67 3.69 -22.64 5.67
C LEU A 67 3.54 -23.68 4.54
N PHE A 68 3.36 -23.27 3.28
CA PHE A 68 3.28 -24.20 2.14
C PHE A 68 3.86 -23.59 0.84
N GLY A 69 5.10 -23.98 0.48
CA GLY A 69 5.71 -23.58 -0.80
C GLY A 69 4.99 -24.17 -2.03
N PRO A 70 5.04 -23.51 -3.20
CA PRO A 70 4.19 -23.80 -4.38
C PRO A 70 4.40 -25.17 -5.05
N ASN A 71 5.31 -26.00 -4.55
CA ASN A 71 5.60 -27.33 -5.08
C ASN A 71 5.65 -28.44 -4.04
N GLN A 72 5.29 -28.17 -2.79
CA GLN A 72 5.01 -29.24 -1.85
C GLN A 72 3.51 -29.53 -1.94
N ARG A 73 3.12 -30.44 -2.84
CA ARG A 73 1.97 -31.27 -2.48
C ARG A 73 2.37 -31.90 -1.15
N PRO A 74 1.66 -31.61 -0.04
CA PRO A 74 1.96 -32.30 1.20
C PRO A 74 2.02 -33.77 0.86
N ALA A 75 3.10 -34.45 1.24
CA ALA A 75 3.10 -35.91 1.15
C ALA A 75 1.77 -36.35 1.78
N PRO A 76 0.97 -37.21 1.12
CA PRO A 76 -0.31 -37.60 1.68
C PRO A 76 -0.05 -38.12 3.09
N CYS A 77 -0.57 -37.40 4.07
CA CYS A 77 -0.44 -37.79 5.45
C CYS A 77 -1.29 -39.05 5.57
N TYR A 78 -0.65 -40.20 5.73
CA TYR A 78 -1.33 -41.48 5.92
C TYR A 78 -1.69 -41.72 7.38
N ASP A 79 -1.52 -40.71 8.23
CA ASP A 79 -1.96 -40.78 9.61
C ASP A 79 -3.48 -40.99 9.62
N PRO A 80 -3.98 -42.02 10.32
CA PRO A 80 -5.41 -42.23 10.44
C PRO A 80 -6.00 -41.02 11.15
N CYS A 81 -6.84 -40.26 10.44
CA CYS A 81 -7.55 -39.12 10.98
C CYS A 81 -9.03 -39.47 11.19
N GLU A 82 -9.59 -38.95 12.28
CA GLU A 82 -11.02 -39.05 12.58
C GLU A 82 -11.62 -37.65 12.54
N ALA A 83 -12.74 -37.52 11.82
CA ALA A 83 -13.51 -36.28 11.77
C ALA A 83 -14.87 -36.53 12.43
N VAL A 84 -15.19 -35.73 13.44
CA VAL A 84 -16.43 -35.84 14.20
C VAL A 84 -17.16 -34.50 14.15
N LEU A 85 -18.46 -34.55 13.83
CA LEU A 85 -19.32 -33.37 13.91
C LEU A 85 -19.63 -33.07 15.38
N VAL A 86 -19.45 -31.82 15.79
CA VAL A 86 -19.75 -31.34 17.15
C VAL A 86 -20.79 -30.23 17.10
N GLU A 87 -21.56 -30.06 18.17
CA GLU A 87 -22.60 -29.04 18.25
C GLU A 87 -22.58 -28.29 19.59
N SER A 88 -23.04 -27.04 19.59
CA SER A 88 -23.22 -26.29 20.85
C SER A 88 -24.52 -26.74 21.50
N ILE A 89 -24.42 -27.33 22.70
CA ILE A 89 -25.56 -27.82 23.47
C ILE A 89 -25.84 -26.83 24.62
N PRO A 90 -27.03 -26.24 24.73
CA PRO A 90 -27.36 -25.32 25.79
C PRO A 90 -27.47 -26.02 27.16
N GLU A 91 -27.00 -25.36 28.21
CA GLU A 91 -27.16 -25.85 29.58
C GLU A 91 -28.56 -25.54 30.12
N GLY A 92 -29.06 -26.43 31.00
CA GLY A 92 -30.36 -26.25 31.66
C GLY A 92 -31.57 -26.61 30.81
N LEU A 93 -31.38 -27.22 29.64
CA LEU A 93 -32.46 -27.84 28.86
C LEU A 93 -32.33 -29.36 28.89
N ASP A 94 -33.45 -30.02 29.20
CA ASP A 94 -33.55 -31.48 29.12
C ASP A 94 -33.88 -31.92 27.70
N PHE A 95 -32.96 -32.69 27.11
CA PHE A 95 -33.08 -33.24 25.77
C PHE A 95 -33.62 -34.67 25.83
N PRO A 96 -34.91 -34.91 25.47
CA PRO A 96 -35.48 -36.25 25.53
C PRO A 96 -34.82 -37.18 24.48
N ASN A 97 -34.56 -38.42 24.87
CA ASN A 97 -34.12 -39.52 24.00
C ASN A 97 -32.91 -39.21 23.08
N ALA A 98 -31.82 -38.67 23.65
CA ALA A 98 -30.58 -38.40 22.90
C ALA A 98 -30.79 -37.50 21.67
N SER A 99 -31.71 -36.53 21.76
CA SER A 99 -31.94 -35.57 20.66
C SER A 99 -30.71 -34.74 20.31
N THR A 100 -29.71 -34.68 21.20
CA THR A 100 -28.35 -34.21 20.88
C THR A 100 -27.59 -35.37 20.25
N GLY A 101 -27.65 -35.44 18.91
CA GLY A 101 -27.01 -36.51 18.15
C GLY A 101 -25.50 -36.37 18.09
N ASN A 102 -24.95 -35.18 18.34
CA ASN A 102 -23.52 -34.89 18.25
C ASN A 102 -22.92 -34.57 19.64
N PRO A 103 -21.62 -34.83 19.85
CA PRO A 103 -20.90 -34.36 21.03
C PRO A 103 -20.89 -32.84 21.16
N SER A 104 -20.78 -32.35 22.40
CA SER A 104 -20.73 -30.90 22.64
C SER A 104 -19.42 -30.29 22.14
N THR A 105 -19.50 -29.11 21.54
CA THR A 105 -18.34 -28.33 21.10
C THR A 105 -17.38 -28.05 22.27
N SER A 106 -17.90 -27.71 23.46
CA SER A 106 -17.09 -27.42 24.64
C SER A 106 -16.31 -28.65 25.12
N GLN A 107 -16.96 -29.82 25.16
CA GLN A 107 -16.30 -31.07 25.54
C GLN A 107 -15.24 -31.50 24.52
N ALA A 108 -15.50 -31.31 23.23
CA ALA A 108 -14.52 -31.59 22.19
C ALA A 108 -13.25 -30.72 22.35
N TRP A 109 -13.41 -29.42 22.61
CA TRP A 109 -12.29 -28.53 22.90
C TRP A 109 -11.50 -28.96 24.13
N LEU A 110 -12.18 -29.31 25.22
CA LEU A 110 -11.53 -29.81 26.44
C LEU A 110 -10.75 -31.11 26.17
N GLY A 111 -11.28 -32.00 25.34
CA GLY A 111 -10.59 -33.22 24.92
C GLY A 111 -9.31 -32.93 24.13
N LEU A 112 -9.36 -32.02 23.16
CA LEU A 112 -8.18 -31.61 22.38
C LEU A 112 -7.12 -30.95 23.27
N LEU A 113 -7.54 -30.06 24.17
CA LEU A 113 -6.66 -29.41 25.14
C LEU A 113 -5.96 -30.43 26.07
N ALA A 114 -6.70 -31.43 26.54
CA ALA A 114 -6.16 -32.47 27.40
C ALA A 114 -5.24 -33.45 26.64
N GLY A 115 -5.49 -33.69 25.36
CA GLY A 115 -4.71 -34.60 24.52
C GLY A 115 -3.47 -33.99 23.85
N ALA A 116 -3.30 -32.67 23.89
CA ALA A 116 -2.17 -32.00 23.28
C ALA A 116 -0.87 -32.27 24.07
N HIS A 117 0.11 -32.90 23.44
CA HIS A 117 1.39 -33.26 24.08
C HIS A 117 2.52 -32.23 23.89
N SER A 118 2.42 -31.36 22.89
CA SER A 118 3.53 -30.45 22.50
C SER A 118 3.05 -29.01 22.35
N SER A 119 2.13 -28.76 21.42
CA SER A 119 1.58 -27.43 21.16
C SER A 119 0.12 -27.55 20.74
N LEU A 120 -0.62 -26.47 20.93
CA LEU A 120 -1.98 -26.31 20.46
C LEU A 120 -2.12 -24.91 19.87
N ASP A 121 -2.29 -24.84 18.55
CA ASP A 121 -2.43 -23.59 17.83
C ASP A 121 -3.91 -23.31 17.56
N ILE A 122 -4.43 -22.19 18.06
CA ILE A 122 -5.84 -21.83 17.99
C ILE A 122 -5.99 -20.48 17.26
N ALA A 123 -6.84 -20.46 16.25
CA ALA A 123 -7.28 -19.23 15.59
C ALA A 123 -8.76 -19.00 15.91
N SER A 124 -9.06 -18.07 16.80
CA SER A 124 -10.42 -17.76 17.22
C SER A 124 -10.66 -16.25 17.35
N PHE A 125 -11.91 -15.83 17.18
CA PHE A 125 -12.32 -14.44 17.43
C PHE A 125 -12.43 -14.13 18.93
N TYR A 126 -12.71 -15.14 19.76
CA TYR A 126 -12.88 -15.03 21.21
C TYR A 126 -12.09 -16.14 21.91
N TRP A 127 -11.61 -15.88 23.13
CA TRP A 127 -10.77 -16.80 23.92
C TRP A 127 -11.46 -17.29 25.20
N THR A 128 -12.77 -17.48 25.11
CA THR A 128 -13.59 -17.96 26.23
C THR A 128 -14.29 -19.23 25.79
N LEU A 129 -14.06 -20.32 26.51
CA LEU A 129 -14.76 -21.60 26.35
C LEU A 129 -15.89 -21.69 27.36
#